data_AF-A0A939HN84-F1
#
_entry.id   AF-A0A939HN84-F1
#
_cell.length_a   1.000
_cell.length_b   1.000
_cell.length_c   1.000
_cell.angle_alpha   90.00
_cell.angle_beta   90.00
_cell.angle_gamma   90.00
#
_symmetry.space_group_name_H-M   'P 1'
#
loop_
_entity.id
_entity.type
_entity.pdbx_description
1 polymer ?
#
loop_
_entity_poly.entity_id
_entity_poly.type
_entity_poly.pdbx_seq_one_letter_code
_entity_poly.pdbx_strand_id
1 'polypeptide(L)'
;MSPRGAATREPMQKPRRFIASARTNLPVWSDLSWDAAPASVDAAGRGFVLVGVGAGTAPVIEAWRQGVGAWPCIAWVETGDLADAAVSTRFGAALESMVVGWRLMLAGPPAEIMVLAAQARRTGLLDEEIRLHVLEDGRVRVQCAHCKTLFRATAEPGDIVTCPGCGQNILVHQHFSRHLGAFVGFSADVEGEP
;
A
#
# COMPACT_ATOMS: atom_id res chain seq x y z
N MET A 1 32.64 -39.04 11.85
CA MET A 1 31.21 -38.76 11.60
C MET A 1 30.68 -37.92 12.75
N SER A 2 30.59 -36.59 12.59
CA SER A 2 29.94 -35.69 13.55
C SER A 2 28.46 -35.50 13.20
N PRO A 3 27.52 -35.55 14.16
CA PRO A 3 26.17 -35.08 13.91
C PRO A 3 26.12 -33.55 14.03
N ARG A 4 25.39 -32.94 13.09
CA ARG A 4 25.20 -31.50 12.92
C ARG A 4 24.31 -30.97 14.05
N GLY A 5 24.74 -29.88 14.69
CA GLY A 5 23.94 -29.15 15.66
C GLY A 5 22.70 -28.53 15.01
N ALA A 6 21.54 -28.77 15.60
CA ALA A 6 20.28 -28.16 15.20
C ALA A 6 20.30 -26.67 15.54
N ALA A 7 20.16 -25.83 14.52
CA ALA A 7 19.95 -24.39 14.68
C ALA A 7 18.59 -24.17 15.38
N THR A 8 18.65 -23.70 16.62
CA THR A 8 17.48 -23.29 17.39
C THR A 8 16.95 -22.01 16.75
N ARG A 9 15.77 -22.07 16.12
CA ARG A 9 15.09 -20.88 15.59
C ARG A 9 14.66 -20.01 16.77
N GLU A 10 15.15 -18.78 16.81
CA GLU A 10 14.67 -17.75 17.74
C GLU A 10 13.15 -17.58 17.59
N PRO A 11 12.40 -17.48 18.70
CA PRO A 11 10.97 -17.22 18.64
C PRO A 11 10.74 -15.80 18.12
N MET A 12 10.07 -15.73 16.98
CA MET A 12 9.55 -14.54 16.33
C MET A 12 8.84 -13.65 17.37
N GLN A 13 9.43 -12.49 17.63
CA GLN A 13 9.02 -11.56 18.67
C GLN A 13 7.61 -11.05 18.37
N LYS A 14 6.68 -11.26 19.30
CA LYS A 14 5.27 -10.84 19.19
C LYS A 14 5.19 -9.36 18.78
N PRO A 15 4.28 -8.98 17.86
CA PRO A 15 4.11 -7.59 17.47
C PRO A 15 3.74 -6.78 18.72
N ARG A 16 4.55 -5.76 19.02
CA ARG A 16 4.29 -4.83 20.11
C ARG A 16 3.04 -4.03 19.75
N ARG A 17 1.91 -4.40 20.36
CA ARG A 17 0.70 -3.55 20.40
C ARG A 17 1.06 -2.26 21.15
N PHE A 18 1.37 -1.19 20.42
CA PHE A 18 1.35 0.15 20.97
C PHE A 18 -0.10 0.66 21.02
N ILE A 19 -0.52 1.05 22.22
CA ILE A 19 -1.87 1.57 22.49
C ILE A 19 -2.01 2.96 21.88
N ALA A 20 -3.18 3.16 21.26
CA ALA A 20 -3.59 4.31 20.50
C ALA A 20 -3.46 5.64 21.26
N SER A 21 -2.66 6.56 20.71
CA SER A 21 -2.95 7.98 20.81
C SER A 21 -3.10 8.55 19.39
N ALA A 22 -4.31 9.03 19.11
CA ALA A 22 -4.76 9.85 17.97
C ALA A 22 -4.08 9.64 16.60
N ARG A 23 -4.54 8.64 15.84
CA ARG A 23 -4.19 8.37 14.41
C ARG A 23 -4.87 9.34 13.43
N THR A 24 -4.95 10.64 13.72
CA THR A 24 -5.81 11.59 12.98
C THR A 24 -5.41 11.78 11.51
N ASN A 25 -4.22 11.31 11.09
CA ASN A 25 -3.71 11.46 9.73
C ASN A 25 -3.15 10.17 9.11
N LEU A 26 -3.34 9.02 9.76
CA LEU A 26 -3.05 7.74 9.11
C LEU A 26 -4.31 7.32 8.34
N PRO A 27 -4.20 6.94 7.06
CA PRO A 27 -5.38 6.56 6.30
C PRO A 27 -5.98 5.27 6.87
N VAL A 28 -7.26 5.03 6.58
CA VAL A 28 -8.03 3.85 7.04
C VAL A 28 -7.34 2.51 6.71
N TRP A 29 -6.41 2.49 5.74
CA TRP A 29 -5.61 1.30 5.45
C TRP A 29 -4.59 0.93 6.54
N SER A 30 -4.19 1.84 7.41
CA SER A 30 -3.29 1.53 8.54
C SER A 30 -3.96 0.62 9.58
N ASP A 31 -5.28 0.51 9.52
CA ASP A 31 -6.09 -0.46 10.27
C ASP A 31 -6.42 -1.73 9.45
N LEU A 32 -6.05 -1.79 8.16
CA LEU A 32 -6.23 -2.98 7.34
C LEU A 32 -5.19 -4.03 7.74
N SER A 33 -5.68 -5.12 8.31
CA SER A 33 -4.87 -6.29 8.56
C SER A 33 -4.63 -7.05 7.24
N TRP A 34 -3.39 -7.50 7.01
CA TRP A 34 -3.04 -8.27 5.81
C TRP A 34 -3.69 -9.66 5.78
N ASP A 35 -4.13 -10.17 6.94
CA ASP A 35 -4.86 -11.42 7.11
C ASP A 35 -6.39 -11.21 7.16
N ALA A 36 -6.86 -9.97 7.02
CA ALA A 36 -8.28 -9.68 6.96
C ALA A 36 -8.91 -10.34 5.72
N ALA A 37 -10.16 -10.76 5.83
CA ALA A 37 -10.92 -11.11 4.63
C ALA A 37 -11.01 -9.88 3.70
N PRO A 38 -10.94 -10.08 2.37
CA PRO A 38 -11.13 -8.98 1.43
C PRO A 38 -12.51 -8.35 1.66
N ALA A 39 -12.55 -7.01 1.62
CA ALA A 39 -13.81 -6.27 1.78
C ALA A 39 -14.81 -6.71 0.71
N SER A 40 -16.10 -6.81 1.05
CA SER A 40 -17.13 -7.06 0.06
C SER A 40 -17.17 -5.93 -0.97
N VAL A 41 -17.60 -6.25 -2.20
CA VAL A 41 -17.84 -5.25 -3.24
C VAL A 41 -18.88 -4.23 -2.76
N ASP A 42 -18.62 -2.95 -3.02
CA ASP A 42 -19.55 -1.88 -2.68
C ASP A 42 -20.80 -1.97 -3.58
N ALA A 43 -21.93 -2.34 -2.98
CA ALA A 43 -23.22 -2.52 -3.66
C ALA A 43 -23.77 -1.21 -4.28
N ALA A 44 -23.29 -0.05 -3.87
CA ALA A 44 -23.66 1.23 -4.47
C ALA A 44 -22.95 1.48 -5.82
N GLY A 45 -21.90 0.71 -6.14
CA GLY A 45 -21.19 0.82 -7.40
C GLY A 45 -22.07 0.50 -8.62
N ARG A 46 -21.76 1.16 -9.74
CA ARG A 46 -22.42 0.98 -11.05
C ARG A 46 -21.43 0.60 -12.15
N GLY A 47 -20.15 0.50 -11.81
CA GLY A 47 -19.06 0.03 -12.65
C GLY A 47 -17.83 -0.20 -11.77
N PHE A 48 -16.96 -1.12 -12.15
CA PHE A 48 -15.88 -1.57 -11.29
C PHE A 48 -14.58 -1.71 -12.05
N VAL A 49 -13.50 -1.22 -11.45
CA VAL A 49 -12.13 -1.52 -11.84
C VAL A 49 -11.50 -2.31 -10.69
N LEU A 50 -11.10 -3.55 -10.95
CA LEU A 50 -10.51 -4.46 -9.99
C LEU A 50 -9.06 -4.74 -10.38
N VAL A 51 -8.10 -4.38 -9.52
CA VAL A 51 -6.68 -4.53 -9.83
C VAL A 51 -5.98 -5.29 -8.73
N GLY A 52 -5.43 -6.45 -9.07
CA GLY A 52 -4.50 -7.18 -8.21
C GLY A 52 -3.07 -6.86 -8.61
N VAL A 53 -2.20 -6.60 -7.64
CA VAL A 53 -0.76 -6.42 -7.86
C VAL A 53 0.01 -7.35 -6.93
N GLY A 54 0.91 -8.15 -7.49
CA GLY A 54 1.73 -9.09 -6.74
C GLY A 54 1.05 -10.43 -6.47
N ALA A 55 1.80 -11.31 -5.81
CA ALA A 55 1.39 -12.68 -5.54
C ALA A 55 0.17 -12.74 -4.61
N GLY A 56 -0.66 -13.78 -4.78
CA GLY A 56 -1.81 -14.02 -3.90
C GLY A 56 -3.04 -13.13 -4.16
N THR A 57 -2.97 -12.18 -5.09
CA THR A 57 -4.09 -11.27 -5.39
C THR A 57 -5.17 -11.89 -6.28
N ALA A 58 -4.84 -12.92 -7.08
CA ALA A 58 -5.80 -13.52 -8.02
C ALA A 58 -7.09 -14.06 -7.36
N PRO A 59 -7.05 -14.79 -6.23
CA PRO A 59 -8.26 -15.20 -5.52
C PRO A 59 -9.11 -14.02 -5.03
N VAL A 60 -8.49 -12.92 -4.62
CA VAL A 60 -9.19 -11.71 -4.17
C VAL A 60 -9.93 -11.05 -5.33
N ILE A 61 -9.25 -10.87 -6.46
CA ILE A 61 -9.86 -10.26 -7.65
C ILE A 61 -11.00 -11.13 -8.18
N GLU A 62 -10.87 -12.45 -8.16
CA GLU A 62 -11.94 -13.36 -8.55
C GLU A 62 -13.14 -13.28 -7.60
N ALA A 63 -12.91 -13.25 -6.29
CA ALA A 63 -13.99 -13.09 -5.29
C ALA A 63 -14.74 -11.75 -5.48
N TRP A 64 -14.03 -10.66 -5.73
CA TRP A 64 -14.66 -9.37 -6.05
C TRP A 64 -15.42 -9.42 -7.37
N ARG A 65 -14.85 -10.02 -8.41
CA ARG A 65 -15.51 -10.13 -9.71
C ARG A 65 -16.85 -10.87 -9.61
N GLN A 66 -16.92 -11.92 -8.79
CA GLN A 66 -18.16 -12.61 -8.49
C GLN A 66 -19.16 -11.72 -7.74
N GLY A 67 -18.68 -10.90 -6.79
CA GLY A 67 -19.50 -9.95 -6.06
C GLY A 67 -20.04 -8.77 -6.89
N VAL A 68 -19.38 -8.41 -8.00
CA VAL A 68 -19.83 -7.33 -8.91
C VAL A 68 -21.12 -7.69 -9.64
N GLY A 69 -21.33 -8.98 -9.96
CA GLY A 69 -22.51 -9.44 -10.69
C GLY A 69 -22.53 -8.94 -12.14
N ALA A 70 -23.65 -8.34 -12.57
CA ALA A 70 -23.89 -7.95 -13.97
C ALA A 70 -23.39 -6.54 -14.34
N TRP A 71 -22.80 -5.79 -13.39
CA TRP A 71 -22.29 -4.46 -13.67
C TRP A 71 -21.01 -4.49 -14.52
N PRO A 72 -20.72 -3.44 -15.30
CA PRO A 72 -19.46 -3.30 -16.02
C PRO A 72 -18.26 -3.51 -15.10
N CYS A 73 -17.33 -4.36 -15.50
CA CYS A 73 -16.18 -4.74 -14.70
C CYS A 73 -14.93 -4.87 -15.57
N ILE A 74 -13.92 -4.06 -15.29
CA ILE A 74 -12.56 -4.21 -15.82
C ILE A 74 -11.73 -4.85 -14.70
N ALA A 75 -11.18 -6.03 -14.92
CA ALA A 75 -10.42 -6.75 -13.91
C ALA A 75 -9.13 -7.31 -14.47
N TRP A 76 -8.03 -7.19 -13.73
CA TRP A 76 -6.79 -7.89 -14.04
C TRP A 76 -5.93 -8.10 -12.79
N VAL A 77 -4.97 -9.01 -12.93
CA VAL A 77 -3.92 -9.27 -11.94
C VAL A 77 -2.59 -9.01 -12.62
N GLU A 78 -1.77 -8.19 -12.00
CA GLU A 78 -0.41 -7.90 -12.40
C GLU A 78 0.56 -8.65 -11.51
N THR A 79 1.47 -9.40 -12.13
CA THR A 79 2.53 -10.13 -11.42
C THR A 79 3.84 -9.37 -11.40
N GLY A 80 3.99 -8.33 -12.23
CA GLY A 80 5.12 -7.40 -12.24
C GLY A 80 5.09 -6.33 -11.14
N ASP A 81 6.19 -5.58 -11.03
CA ASP A 81 6.30 -4.40 -10.17
C ASP A 81 5.58 -3.20 -10.82
N LEU A 82 4.92 -2.34 -10.03
CA LEU A 82 4.33 -1.09 -10.53
C LEU A 82 5.30 -0.15 -11.25
N ALA A 83 6.60 -0.29 -11.03
CA ALA A 83 7.62 0.45 -11.77
C ALA A 83 7.62 0.14 -13.28
N ASP A 84 6.95 -0.93 -13.72
CA ASP A 84 6.78 -1.27 -15.12
C ASP A 84 5.80 -0.29 -15.81
N ALA A 85 6.28 0.35 -16.89
CA ALA A 85 5.52 1.31 -17.67
C ALA A 85 4.24 0.73 -18.30
N ALA A 86 4.21 -0.57 -18.60
CA ALA A 86 3.04 -1.25 -19.13
C ALA A 86 1.89 -1.29 -18.10
N VAL A 87 2.23 -1.51 -16.83
CA VAL A 87 1.28 -1.53 -15.71
C VAL A 87 0.66 -0.16 -15.51
N SER A 88 1.51 0.88 -15.48
CA SER A 88 1.04 2.26 -15.36
C SER A 88 0.16 2.68 -16.54
N THR A 89 0.48 2.26 -17.76
CA THR A 89 -0.31 2.59 -18.96
C THR A 89 -1.68 1.92 -18.93
N ARG A 90 -1.72 0.62 -18.62
CA ARG A 90 -2.98 -0.13 -18.49
C ARG A 90 -3.87 0.44 -17.39
N PHE A 91 -3.27 0.79 -16.26
CA PHE A 91 -4.00 1.41 -15.15
C PHE A 91 -4.57 2.77 -15.54
N GLY A 92 -3.78 3.63 -16.19
CA GLY A 92 -4.25 4.92 -16.71
C GLY A 92 -5.44 4.79 -17.65
N ALA A 93 -5.36 3.89 -18.64
CA ALA A 93 -6.46 3.62 -19.57
C ALA A 93 -7.73 3.11 -18.86
N ALA A 94 -7.58 2.31 -17.78
CA ALA A 94 -8.72 1.89 -16.98
C ALA A 94 -9.36 3.07 -16.25
N LEU A 95 -8.56 3.97 -15.65
CA LEU A 95 -9.06 5.18 -14.98
C LEU A 95 -9.81 6.11 -15.95
N GLU A 96 -9.34 6.25 -17.19
CA GLU A 96 -9.99 7.08 -18.22
C GLU A 96 -11.39 6.58 -18.61
N SER A 97 -11.67 5.28 -18.43
CA SER A 97 -13.00 4.71 -18.69
C SER A 97 -13.98 4.86 -17.53
N MET A 98 -13.50 5.28 -16.35
CA MET A 98 -14.33 5.46 -15.16
C MET A 98 -15.15 6.74 -15.25
N VAL A 99 -16.42 6.65 -14.87
CA VAL A 99 -17.33 7.78 -14.70
C VAL A 99 -17.95 7.75 -13.30
N VAL A 100 -18.79 8.73 -12.97
CA VAL A 100 -19.48 8.80 -11.67
C VAL A 100 -20.20 7.48 -11.36
N GLY A 101 -20.02 7.00 -10.13
CA GLY A 101 -20.60 5.74 -9.66
C GLY A 101 -19.71 4.51 -9.86
N TRP A 102 -18.54 4.66 -10.47
CA TRP A 102 -17.55 3.59 -10.53
C TRP A 102 -16.84 3.39 -9.18
N ARG A 103 -16.29 2.20 -8.99
CA ARG A 103 -15.44 1.84 -7.84
C ARG A 103 -14.12 1.30 -8.32
N LEU A 104 -13.04 1.81 -7.76
CA LEU A 104 -11.71 1.24 -7.88
C LEU A 104 -11.43 0.35 -6.68
N MET A 105 -11.12 -0.92 -6.90
CA MET A 105 -10.74 -1.86 -5.86
C MET A 105 -9.34 -2.39 -6.14
N LEU A 106 -8.41 -2.18 -5.21
CA LEU A 106 -7.01 -2.54 -5.33
C LEU A 106 -6.64 -3.60 -4.30
N ALA A 107 -6.01 -4.68 -4.73
CA ALA A 107 -5.45 -5.71 -3.86
C ALA A 107 -3.95 -5.82 -4.09
N GLY A 108 -3.14 -5.86 -3.04
CA GLY A 108 -1.70 -6.09 -3.15
C GLY A 108 -0.86 -5.52 -2.01
N PRO A 109 0.48 -5.48 -2.17
CA PRO A 109 1.39 -4.94 -1.16
C PRO A 109 1.13 -3.46 -0.90
N PRO A 110 1.27 -2.99 0.36
CA PRO A 110 1.00 -1.60 0.74
C PRO A 110 1.79 -0.59 -0.11
N ALA A 111 3.09 -0.84 -0.32
CA ALA A 111 3.97 0.01 -1.13
C ALA A 111 3.52 0.15 -2.60
N GLU A 112 2.69 -0.76 -3.11
CA GLU A 112 2.19 -0.72 -4.49
C GLU A 112 0.83 -0.06 -4.56
N ILE A 113 -0.15 -0.64 -3.87
CA ILE A 113 -1.54 -0.20 -4.02
C ILE A 113 -1.74 1.25 -3.54
N MET A 114 -0.87 1.76 -2.67
CA MET A 114 -0.89 3.17 -2.28
C MET A 114 -0.47 4.12 -3.39
N VAL A 115 0.47 3.72 -4.25
CA VAL A 115 0.87 4.52 -5.42
C VAL A 115 -0.25 4.53 -6.45
N LEU A 116 -0.89 3.39 -6.69
CA LEU A 116 -2.07 3.32 -7.56
C LEU A 116 -3.23 4.17 -7.02
N ALA A 117 -3.50 4.09 -5.72
CA ALA A 117 -4.52 4.93 -5.08
C ALA A 117 -4.19 6.43 -5.21
N ALA A 118 -2.92 6.80 -5.02
CA ALA A 118 -2.45 8.16 -5.22
C ALA A 118 -2.60 8.63 -6.68
N GLN A 119 -2.31 7.75 -7.66
CA GLN A 119 -2.55 8.00 -9.08
C GLN A 119 -4.05 8.24 -9.37
N ALA A 120 -4.93 7.38 -8.87
CA ALA A 120 -6.37 7.49 -9.06
C ALA A 120 -6.95 8.78 -8.44
N ARG A 121 -6.48 9.19 -7.26
CA ARG A 121 -6.88 10.47 -6.67
C ARG A 121 -6.51 11.67 -7.55
N ARG A 122 -5.38 11.61 -8.26
CA ARG A 122 -4.97 12.69 -9.18
C ARG A 122 -5.88 12.80 -10.40
N THR A 123 -6.65 11.76 -10.73
CA THR A 123 -7.68 11.82 -11.77
C THR A 123 -9.05 12.26 -11.23
N GLY A 124 -9.16 12.57 -9.94
CA GLY A 124 -10.37 13.08 -9.30
C GLY A 124 -11.22 12.05 -8.57
N LEU A 125 -10.80 10.77 -8.48
CA LEU A 125 -11.52 9.78 -7.68
C LEU A 125 -11.51 10.16 -6.20
N LEU A 126 -12.66 9.96 -5.55
CA LEU A 126 -12.83 10.20 -4.12
C LEU A 126 -12.36 8.99 -3.29
N ASP A 127 -12.04 9.23 -2.02
CA ASP A 127 -11.62 8.15 -1.11
C ASP A 127 -12.72 7.09 -0.93
N GLU A 128 -13.99 7.48 -1.01
CA GLU A 128 -15.15 6.58 -0.95
C GLU A 128 -15.26 5.67 -2.19
N GLU A 129 -14.67 6.08 -3.31
CA GLU A 129 -14.66 5.33 -4.57
C GLU A 129 -13.48 4.37 -4.66
N ILE A 130 -12.52 4.46 -3.74
CA ILE A 130 -11.30 3.65 -3.71
C ILE A 130 -11.34 2.68 -2.52
N ARG A 131 -11.32 1.38 -2.80
CA ARG A 131 -11.21 0.32 -1.79
C ARG A 131 -9.86 -0.37 -1.90
N LEU A 132 -9.22 -0.58 -0.77
CA LEU A 132 -7.91 -1.22 -0.69
C LEU A 132 -8.03 -2.53 0.10
N HIS A 133 -7.30 -3.54 -0.34
CA HIS A 133 -7.07 -4.76 0.39
C HIS A 133 -5.58 -5.07 0.38
N VAL A 134 -4.99 -5.06 1.58
CA VAL A 134 -3.56 -5.27 1.75
C VAL A 134 -3.29 -6.77 1.77
N LEU A 135 -2.32 -7.20 0.97
CA LEU A 135 -1.69 -8.51 1.09
C LEU A 135 -0.22 -8.27 1.42
N GLU A 136 0.34 -9.04 2.36
CA GLU A 136 1.70 -8.91 2.91
C GLU A 136 1.89 -7.83 4.00
N ASP A 137 2.87 -8.07 4.85
CA ASP A 137 3.29 -7.14 5.89
C ASP A 137 4.43 -6.21 5.43
N GLY A 138 4.30 -4.96 5.83
CA GLY A 138 5.47 -4.21 6.29
C GLY A 138 6.25 -3.41 5.26
N ARG A 139 6.13 -3.59 3.94
CA ARG A 139 6.79 -2.67 2.99
C ARG A 139 5.92 -1.46 2.66
N VAL A 140 6.42 -0.28 3.00
CA VAL A 140 5.83 1.02 2.66
C VAL A 140 6.77 1.81 1.77
N ARG A 141 6.27 2.87 1.14
CA ARG A 141 7.13 3.85 0.46
C ARG A 141 7.44 5.02 1.38
N VAL A 142 8.69 5.47 1.33
CA VAL A 142 9.20 6.64 2.05
C VAL A 142 9.85 7.58 1.05
N GLN A 143 9.47 8.86 1.10
CA GLN A 143 10.14 9.94 0.37
C GLN A 143 11.06 10.70 1.31
N CYS A 144 12.34 10.82 0.94
CA CYS A 144 13.27 11.67 1.66
C CYS A 144 12.89 13.16 1.50
N ALA A 145 12.70 13.88 2.61
CA ALA A 145 12.40 15.30 2.58
C ALA A 145 13.56 16.14 1.98
N HIS A 146 14.80 15.66 2.13
CA HIS A 146 16.00 16.32 1.62
C HIS A 146 16.16 16.16 0.10
N CYS A 147 16.43 14.95 -0.40
CA CYS A 147 16.75 14.73 -1.82
C CYS A 147 15.54 14.30 -2.68
N LYS A 148 14.35 14.15 -2.09
CA LYS A 148 13.10 13.71 -2.75
C LYS A 148 13.12 12.28 -3.31
N THR A 149 14.18 11.50 -3.07
CA THR A 149 14.22 10.08 -3.42
C THR A 149 13.07 9.35 -2.74
N LEU A 150 12.24 8.69 -3.56
CA LEU A 150 11.16 7.81 -3.14
C LEU A 150 11.64 6.36 -3.23
N PHE A 151 11.54 5.61 -2.13
CA PHE A 151 12.05 4.24 -2.06
C PHE A 151 11.15 3.37 -1.18
N ARG A 152 11.28 2.05 -1.30
CA ARG A 152 10.59 1.07 -0.44
C ARG A 152 11.43 0.78 0.79
N ALA A 153 10.78 0.71 1.94
CA ALA A 153 11.39 0.29 3.18
C ALA A 153 10.42 -0.59 3.97
N THR A 154 10.96 -1.57 4.68
CA THR A 154 10.23 -2.21 5.78
C THR A 154 10.35 -1.30 6.99
N ALA A 155 9.32 -0.49 7.25
CA ALA A 155 9.36 0.54 8.28
C ALA A 155 7.95 0.94 8.71
N GLU A 156 7.83 1.34 9.96
CA GLU A 156 6.66 1.98 10.55
C GLU A 156 6.95 3.46 10.87
N PRO A 157 5.92 4.30 11.03
CA PRO A 157 6.10 5.62 11.62
C PRO A 157 6.90 5.59 12.93
N GLY A 158 7.94 6.41 13.01
CA GLY A 158 8.87 6.46 14.15
C GLY A 158 10.17 5.68 13.92
N ASP A 159 10.24 4.82 12.90
CA ASP A 159 11.48 4.12 12.56
C ASP A 159 12.49 5.05 11.87
N ILE A 160 13.77 4.71 12.00
CA ILE A 160 14.87 5.37 11.27
C ILE A 160 15.30 4.46 10.13
N VAL A 161 15.36 5.01 8.93
CA VAL A 161 15.83 4.31 7.72
C VAL A 161 16.91 5.12 7.02
N THR A 162 17.82 4.47 6.30
CA THR A 162 18.83 5.16 5.50
C THR A 162 18.29 5.45 4.10
N CYS A 163 18.34 6.72 3.67
CA CYS A 163 17.93 7.10 2.33
C CYS A 163 18.93 6.57 1.29
N PRO A 164 18.51 5.78 0.28
CA PRO A 164 19.41 5.28 -0.75
C PRO A 164 19.89 6.36 -1.74
N GLY A 165 19.24 7.53 -1.75
CA GLY A 165 19.60 8.63 -2.66
C GLY A 165 20.68 9.56 -2.12
N CYS A 166 20.62 9.93 -0.83
CA CYS A 166 21.59 10.85 -0.22
C CYS A 166 22.40 10.24 0.93
N GLY A 167 22.12 8.99 1.33
CA GLY A 167 22.83 8.30 2.40
C GLY A 167 22.49 8.74 3.82
N GLN A 168 21.62 9.75 4.01
CA GLN A 168 21.25 10.22 5.35
C GLN A 168 20.30 9.26 6.07
N ASN A 169 20.45 9.17 7.38
CA ASN A 169 19.46 8.55 8.25
C ASN A 169 18.25 9.50 8.38
N ILE A 170 17.06 8.96 8.14
CA ILE A 170 15.81 9.71 8.19
C ILE A 170 14.79 9.02 9.08
N LEU A 171 14.12 9.81 9.93
CA LEU A 171 12.98 9.39 10.74
C LEU A 171 11.72 9.35 9.86
N VAL A 172 11.03 8.22 9.80
CA VAL A 172 9.75 8.05 9.09
C VAL A 172 8.66 8.76 9.87
N HIS A 173 8.12 9.85 9.31
CA HIS A 173 7.09 10.64 9.98
C HIS A 173 5.73 9.95 9.96
N GLN A 174 4.91 10.20 10.99
CA GLN A 174 3.53 9.69 11.10
C GLN A 174 2.57 10.19 10.01
N HIS A 175 2.90 11.30 9.36
CA HIS A 175 2.05 11.86 8.31
C HIS A 175 2.28 11.13 6.98
N PHE A 176 1.23 10.47 6.50
CA PHE A 176 1.22 9.83 5.21
C PHE A 176 0.71 10.77 4.12
N SER A 177 1.51 10.98 3.07
CA SER A 177 1.10 11.76 1.91
C SER A 177 0.20 10.93 1.00
N ARG A 178 -1.11 11.18 1.05
CA ARG A 178 -2.11 10.55 0.16
C ARG A 178 -1.86 10.86 -1.33
N HIS A 179 -1.27 12.01 -1.62
CA HIS A 179 -0.95 12.44 -2.97
C HIS A 179 0.25 11.69 -3.56
N LEU A 180 1.22 11.31 -2.72
CA LEU A 180 2.39 10.53 -3.14
C LEU A 180 2.19 9.03 -2.98
N GLY A 181 1.28 8.61 -2.09
CA GLY A 181 1.19 7.20 -1.68
C GLY A 181 2.39 6.77 -0.84
N ALA A 182 2.95 7.68 -0.04
CA ALA A 182 4.18 7.45 0.71
C ALA A 182 4.23 8.25 2.02
N PHE A 183 4.99 7.73 2.99
CA PHE A 183 5.45 8.51 4.14
C PHE A 183 6.54 9.49 3.72
N VAL A 184 6.74 10.54 4.52
CA VAL A 184 7.86 11.46 4.36
C VAL A 184 8.86 11.21 5.49
N GLY A 185 10.13 11.06 5.13
CA GLY A 185 11.22 10.93 6.09
C GLY A 185 12.03 12.21 6.21
N PHE A 186 12.29 12.65 7.44
CA PHE A 186 13.09 13.85 7.76
C PHE A 186 14.43 13.43 8.35
N SER A 187 15.46 14.25 8.23
CA SER A 187 16.77 13.94 8.83
C SER A 187 16.60 13.59 10.31
N ALA A 188 17.21 12.49 10.74
CA ALA A 188 17.23 12.08 12.14
C ALA A 188 18.22 12.92 12.97
N ASP A 189 19.10 13.69 12.31
CA ASP A 189 20.12 14.55 12.94
C ASP A 189 19.54 15.92 13.34
N VAL A 190 18.32 15.95 13.89
CA VAL A 190 17.79 17.15 14.53
C VAL A 190 18.05 17.01 16.02
N GLU A 191 19.22 17.48 16.46
CA GLU A 191 19.44 17.84 17.86
C GLU A 191 18.34 18.80 18.30
N GLY A 192 17.62 18.39 19.32
CA GLY A 192 16.59 19.17 19.99
C GLY A 192 16.33 18.55 21.36
N GLU A 193 17.39 18.46 22.18
CA GLU A 193 17.20 18.40 23.63
C GLU A 193 16.52 19.72 24.07
N PRO A 194 15.44 19.67 24.88
CA PRO A 194 14.93 20.85 25.57
C PRO A 194 15.88 21.31 26.69
#